data_AF-A0AAV0KH95-F1
#
_entry.id   AF-A0AAV0KH95-F1
#
_cell.length_a   1.000
_cell.length_b   1.000
_cell.length_c   1.000
_cell.angle_alpha   90.00
_cell.angle_beta   90.00
_cell.angle_gamma   90.00
#
_symmetry.space_group_name_H-M   'P 1'
#
loop_
_entity.id
_entity.type
_entity.pdbx_description
1 polymer ?
#
loop_
_entity_poly.entity_id
_entity_poly.type
_entity_poly.pdbx_seq_one_letter_code
_entity_poly.pdbx_strand_id
1 'polypeptide(L)' 'MFRIDGTLVAPSDYSVIAKVGNWILFRHVNGVIVSGGTLDGQGASLWSCKAAGKSCPTGARVSFLLCLLYY' A
#
# COMPACT_ATOMS: atom_id res chain seq x y z
N MET A 1 -5.88 16.51 8.04
CA MET A 1 -6.88 15.61 7.43
C MET A 1 -6.62 15.56 5.93
N PHE A 2 -6.53 14.37 5.35
CA PHE A 2 -6.42 14.13 3.92
C PHE A 2 -7.74 13.60 3.38
N ARG A 3 -8.28 14.23 2.34
CA ARG A 3 -9.50 13.78 1.65
C ARG A 3 -9.14 13.23 0.29
N ILE A 4 -9.68 12.07 -0.04
CA ILE A 4 -9.57 11.48 -1.37
C ILE A 4 -10.94 11.66 -2.04
N ASP A 5 -10.95 12.32 -3.19
CA ASP A 5 -12.19 12.57 -3.93
C ASP A 5 -12.43 11.55 -5.05
N GLY A 6 -11.42 10.75 -5.39
CA GLY A 6 -11.48 9.75 -6.44
C GLY A 6 -10.88 8.41 -6.01
N THR A 7 -10.30 7.70 -6.97
CA THR A 7 -9.68 6.40 -6.74
C THR A 7 -8.16 6.51 -6.84
N LEU A 8 -7.44 6.11 -5.80
CA LEU A 8 -6.02 5.83 -5.89
C LEU A 8 -5.84 4.40 -6.37
N VAL A 9 -5.25 4.23 -7.55
CA VAL A 9 -5.08 2.94 -8.21
C VAL A 9 -3.62 2.50 -8.11
N ALA A 10 -3.36 1.34 -7.52
CA ALA A 10 -2.04 0.72 -7.49
C ALA A 10 -1.58 0.31 -8.90
N PRO A 11 -0.27 0.21 -9.16
CA PRO A 11 0.22 -0.46 -10.37
C PRO A 11 -0.34 -1.88 -10.51
N SER A 12 -0.79 -2.24 -11.71
CA SER A 12 -1.24 -3.61 -12.04
C SER A 12 -0.10 -4.63 -11.97
N ASP A 13 1.13 -4.17 -12.25
CA ASP A 13 2.36 -4.91 -12.01
C ASP A 13 2.79 -4.79 -10.54
N TYR A 14 2.44 -5.80 -9.75
CA TYR A 14 2.80 -5.90 -8.34
C TYR A 14 4.30 -5.99 -8.08
N SER A 15 5.13 -6.26 -9.10
CA SER A 15 6.59 -6.27 -8.96
C SER A 15 7.16 -4.87 -8.73
N VAL A 16 6.47 -3.83 -9.22
CA VAL A 16 6.85 -2.43 -9.00
C VAL A 16 6.80 -2.12 -7.51
N ILE A 17 5.68 -2.44 -6.86
CA ILE A 17 5.50 -2.17 -5.43
C ILE A 17 6.40 -3.06 -4.57
N ALA A 18 6.64 -4.31 -4.99
CA ALA A 18 7.55 -5.20 -4.30
C ALA A 18 8.98 -4.64 -4.19
N LYS A 19 9.43 -3.85 -5.19
CA LYS A 19 10.76 -3.21 -5.18
C LYS A 19 10.84 -2.02 -4.21
N VAL A 20 9.76 -1.22 -4.10
CA VAL A 20 9.72 -0.04 -3.21
C VAL A 20 9.22 -0.36 -1.79
N GLY A 21 8.64 -1.54 -1.57
CA GLY A 21 8.26 -2.08 -0.26
C GLY A 21 6.94 -1.56 0.32
N ASN A 22 6.51 -0.34 -0.02
CA ASN A 22 5.23 0.22 0.41
C ASN A 22 4.44 0.76 -0.79
N TRP A 23 3.13 0.55 -0.77
CA TRP A 23 2.23 1.22 -1.71
C TRP A 23 1.82 2.60 -1.19
N ILE A 24 1.50 2.69 0.11
CA ILE A 24 1.18 3.93 0.82
C ILE A 24 1.98 3.94 2.12
N LEU A 25 2.74 5.01 2.34
CA LEU A 25 3.60 5.18 3.52
C LEU A 25 3.27 6.51 4.21
N PHE A 26 2.91 6.42 5.48
CA PHE A 26 2.83 7.56 6.38
C PHE A 26 4.03 7.51 7.32
N ARG A 27 4.94 8.48 7.23
CA ARG A 27 6.19 8.50 8.00
C ARG A 27 6.30 9.76 8.86
N HIS A 28 6.57 9.58 10.15
CA HIS A 28 6.75 10.68 11.12
C HIS A 28 5.53 11.60 11.22
N VAL A 29 4.33 11.02 11.25
CA VAL A 29 3.07 11.76 11.35
C VAL A 29 2.24 11.25 12.53
N ASN A 30 1.56 12.18 13.20
CA ASN A 30 0.64 11.90 14.29
C ASN A 30 -0.75 12.44 13.93
N GLY A 31 -1.82 11.74 14.31
CA GLY A 31 -3.20 12.22 14.11
C GLY A 31 -3.66 12.30 12.65
N VAL A 32 -3.14 11.45 11.76
CA VAL A 32 -3.56 11.43 10.36
C VAL A 32 -4.96 10.83 10.23
N ILE A 33 -5.88 11.61 9.66
CA ILE A 33 -7.21 11.17 9.23
C ILE A 33 -7.22 11.17 7.71
N VAL A 34 -7.48 10.01 7.11
CA VAL A 34 -7.76 9.83 5.68
C VAL A 34 -9.25 9.54 5.53
N SER A 35 -9.92 10.25 4.62
CA SER A 35 -11.38 10.16 4.46
C SER A 35 -11.81 10.26 3.00
N GLY A 36 -12.93 9.62 2.68
CA GLY A 36 -13.49 9.59 1.33
C GLY A 36 -12.72 8.69 0.34
N GLY A 37 -13.21 8.67 -0.90
CA GLY A 37 -12.54 8.06 -2.04
C GLY A 37 -12.46 6.54 -2.02
N THR A 38 -11.59 5.99 -2.87
CA THR A 38 -11.34 4.55 -2.98
C THR A 38 -9.85 4.28 -3.12
N LEU A 39 -9.38 3.21 -2.47
CA LEU A 39 -8.04 2.68 -2.66
C LEU A 39 -8.16 1.36 -3.42
N ASP A 40 -7.83 1.36 -4.70
CA ASP A 40 -7.80 0.16 -5.54
C ASP A 40 -6.38 -0.43 -5.56
N GLY A 41 -6.18 -1.52 -4.84
CA GLY A 41 -4.88 -2.17 -4.67
C GLY A 41 -4.44 -3.06 -5.83
N GLN A 42 -5.27 -3.30 -6.85
CA GLN A 42 -4.99 -4.21 -7.98
C GLN A 42 -4.35 -5.57 -7.61
N GLY A 43 -4.69 -6.13 -6.45
CA GLY A 43 -4.01 -7.31 -5.88
C GLY A 43 -4.31 -8.65 -6.56
N ALA A 44 -5.30 -8.72 -7.46
CA ALA A 44 -5.80 -9.96 -8.03
C ALA A 44 -4.70 -10.77 -8.76
N SER A 45 -3.88 -10.11 -9.57
CA SER A 45 -2.78 -10.75 -10.30
C SER A 45 -1.73 -11.37 -9.36
N LEU A 46 -1.44 -10.70 -8.23
CA LEU A 46 -0.54 -11.22 -7.21
C LEU A 46 -1.13 -12.46 -6.52
N TRP A 47 -2.42 -12.43 -6.20
CA TRP A 47 -3.10 -13.58 -5.59
C TRP A 47 -3.17 -14.77 -6.53
N SER A 48 -3.47 -14.56 -7.81
CA SER A 48 -3.42 -15.62 -8.82
C SER A 48 -2.01 -16.22 -8.94
N CYS A 49 -0.96 -15.40 -8.88
CA CYS A 49 0.41 -15.88 -8.85
C CYS A 49 0.66 -16.80 -7.63
N LYS A 50 0.27 -16.36 -6.43
CA LYS A 50 0.44 -17.12 -5.18
C LYS A 50 -0.38 -18.43 -5.20
N ALA A 51 -1.62 -18.37 -5.67
CA ALA A 51 -2.50 -19.54 -5.78
C ALA A 51 -1.96 -20.58 -6.77
N ALA A 52 -1.24 -20.14 -7.82
CA ALA A 52 -0.56 -21.02 -8.75
C ALA A 52 0.75 -21.64 -8.20
N GLY A 53 1.09 -21.39 -6.93
CA GLY A 53 2.32 -21.91 -6.29
C GLY A 53 3.61 -21.36 -6.89
N LYS A 54 3.54 -20.23 -7.60
CA LYS A 54 4.71 -19.61 -8.24
C LYS A 54 5.56 -18.84 -7.21
N SER A 55 6.80 -18.54 -7.59
CA SER A 55 7.63 -17.59 -6.85
C SER A 55 7.12 -16.17 -7.11
N CYS A 56 6.34 -15.65 -6.16
CA CYS A 56 5.72 -14.34 -6.23
C CYS A 56 6.25 -13.47 -5.09
N PRO A 57 6.32 -12.14 -5.28
CA PRO A 57 6.68 -11.24 -4.20
C PRO A 57 5.72 -11.35 -3.01
N THR A 58 6.18 -10.92 -1.83
CA THR A 58 5.35 -10.90 -0.61
C THR A 58 4.06 -10.10 -0.83
N GLY A 59 4.15 -8.97 -1.52
CA GLY A 59 3.05 -8.05 -1.82
C GLY A 59 3.28 -6.67 -1.24
N ALA A 60 2.32 -5.77 -1.49
CA ALA A 60 2.33 -4.42 -0.99
C ALA A 60 1.95 -4.36 0.50
N ARG A 61 2.54 -3.41 1.24
CA ARG A 61 2.10 -3.04 2.59
C ARG A 61 1.66 -1.58 2.62
N VAL A 62 0.69 -1.31 3.48
CA VAL A 62 0.37 0.04 3.96
C VAL A 62 1.02 0.16 5.33
N SER A 63 1.94 1.10 5.49
CA SER A 63 2.74 1.22 6.71
C SER A 63 2.59 2.59 7.34
N PHE A 64 2.43 2.61 8.66
CA PHE A 64 2.52 3.80 9.51
C PHE A 64 3.82 3.71 10.32
N LEU A 65 4.79 4.56 9.99
CA LEU A 65 5.97 4.76 10.82
C LEU A 65 5.67 5.89 11.80
N LEU A 66 5.25 5.53 13.00
CA LEU A 66 4.97 6.46 14.09
C LEU A 66 6.25 7.19 14.53
N CYS A 67 6.10 8.43 15.00
CA CYS A 67 7.20 9.25 15.52
C CYS A 67 7.59 8.93 16.98
N LEU A 68 7.08 7.83 17.56
CA LEU A 68 7.23 7.52 19.00
C LEU A 68 8.63 7.04 19.42
N LEU A 69 9.64 7.14 18.54
CA LEU A 69 11.03 6.76 18.85
C LEU A 69 12.00 7.95 18.87
N TYR A 70 11.51 9.19 18.82
CA TYR A 70 12.34 10.41 18.82
C TYR A 70 12.09 11.35 20.03
N TYR A 71 11.51 10.85 21.12
CA TYR A 71 11.53 11.51 22.43
C TYR A 71 11.91 10.49 23.51
#